data_AF-A0AAW2USX6-F1
#
_entry.id   AF-A0AAW2USX6-F1
#
_cell.length_a   1.000
_cell.length_b   1.000
_cell.length_c   1.000
_cell.angle_alpha   90.00
_cell.angle_beta   90.00
_cell.angle_gamma   90.00
#
_symmetry.space_group_name_H-M   'P 1'
#
loop_
_entity.id
_entity.type
_entity.pdbx_description
1 polymer ?
#
loop_
_entity_poly.entity_id
_entity_poly.type
_entity_poly.pdbx_seq_one_letter_code
_entity_poly.pdbx_strand_id
1 'polypeptide(L)' 'MVEAREIHDVRENWDYLHELLMCYLSLNPKSTHKFIVGAFADLLVSLIASSPEKGRRKTPSSAGKCKISRQCV' A
#
# COMPACT_ATOMS: atom_id res chain seq x y z
N MET A 1 19.42 3.66 -2.28
CA MET A 1 18.48 2.87 -1.47
C MET A 1 17.25 3.74 -1.28
N VAL A 2 16.14 3.45 -1.98
CA VAL A 2 14.90 4.22 -1.81
C VAL A 2 14.20 3.67 -0.57
N GLU A 3 13.97 4.55 0.40
CA GLU A 3 13.22 4.25 1.61
C GLU A 3 11.74 4.09 1.21
N ALA A 4 11.17 2.91 1.44
CA ALA A 4 9.75 2.69 1.24
C ALA A 4 9.02 3.38 2.40
N ARG A 5 8.44 4.57 2.15
CA ARG A 5 7.58 5.23 3.13
C ARG A 5 6.35 4.36 3.35
N GLU A 6 6.22 3.85 4.57
CA GLU A 6 5.05 3.11 5.00
C GLU A 6 3.88 4.10 5.08
N ILE A 7 2.92 4.02 4.13
CA ILE A 7 1.72 4.85 4.15
C ILE A 7 0.79 4.28 5.21
N HIS A 8 0.94 4.77 6.44
CA HIS A 8 0.22 4.28 7.62
C HIS A 8 -1.18 4.93 7.76
N ASP A 9 -1.37 6.14 7.22
CA ASP A 9 -2.66 6.84 7.27
C ASP A 9 -3.00 7.52 5.94
N VAL A 10 -4.02 7.00 5.26
CA VAL A 10 -4.49 7.51 3.96
C VAL A 10 -4.95 8.96 4.06
N ARG A 11 -5.51 9.37 5.20
CA ARG A 11 -6.08 10.71 5.39
C ARG A 11 -4.97 11.72 5.56
N GLU A 12 -3.91 11.39 6.29
CA GLU A 12 -2.73 12.25 6.45
C GLU A 12 -1.92 12.37 5.16
N ASN A 13 -1.98 11.37 4.27
CA ASN A 13 -1.26 11.36 3.00
C ASN A 13 -2.15 11.63 1.77
N TRP A 14 -3.39 12.09 1.95
CA TRP A 14 -4.35 12.26 0.86
C TRP A 14 -3.85 13.20 -0.24
N ASP A 15 -3.29 14.36 0.13
CA ASP A 15 -2.77 15.33 -0.83
C ASP A 15 -1.62 14.74 -1.68
N TYR A 16 -0.73 13.97 -1.05
CA TYR A 16 0.36 13.28 -1.75
C TYR A 16 -0.16 12.17 -2.67
N LEU A 17 -1.13 11.37 -2.22
CA LEU A 17 -1.75 10.33 -3.04
C LEU A 17 -2.45 10.94 -4.27
N HIS A 18 -3.12 12.08 -4.07
CA HIS A 18 -3.77 12.80 -5.15
C HIS A 18 -2.76 13.35 -6.17
N GLU A 19 -1.67 13.97 -5.69
CA GLU A 19 -0.59 14.45 -6.57
C GLU A 19 0.10 13.30 -7.32
N LEU A 20 0.33 12.16 -6.65
CA LEU A 20 0.91 10.96 -7.24
C LEU A 20 0.02 10.43 -8.38
N LEU A 21 -1.29 10.31 -8.15
CA LEU A 21 -2.25 9.89 -9.18
C LEU A 21 -2.27 10.86 -10.36
N MET A 22 -2.34 12.17 -10.09
CA MET A 22 -2.32 13.19 -11.14
C MET A 22 -1.04 13.12 -11.97
N CYS A 23 0.13 12.95 -11.32
CA CYS A 23 1.41 12.79 -12.00
C CYS A 23 1.41 11.56 -12.92
N TYR A 24 0.93 10.41 -12.45
CA TYR A 24 0.81 9.21 -13.29
C TYR A 24 -0.16 9.40 -14.45
N LEU A 25 -1.28 10.10 -14.27
CA LEU A 25 -2.21 10.39 -15.36
C LEU A 25 -1.61 11.36 -16.38
N SER A 26 -0.93 12.41 -15.94
CA SER A 26 -0.31 13.38 -16.84
C SER A 26 0.88 12.80 -17.63
N LEU A 27 1.65 11.89 -17.04
CA LEU A 27 2.80 11.26 -17.70
C LEU A 27 2.41 10.14 -18.66
N ASN A 28 1.19 9.61 -18.57
CA ASN A 28 0.75 8.47 -19.37
C ASN A 28 -0.28 8.86 -20.43
N PRO A 29 -0.27 8.18 -21.60
CA PRO A 29 -1.32 8.36 -22.59
C PRO A 29 -2.67 7.89 -22.05
N LYS A 30 -3.75 8.49 -22.55
CA LYS A 30 -5.14 8.23 -22.08
C LYS A 30 -5.56 6.77 -22.15
N SER A 31 -4.95 5.97 -23.03
CA SER A 31 -5.19 4.51 -23.12
C SER A 31 -4.81 3.76 -21.84
N THR A 32 -3.81 4.26 -21.10
CA THR A 32 -3.26 3.62 -19.90
C THR A 32 -4.00 4.05 -18.63
N HIS A 33 -4.71 5.17 -18.65
CA HIS A 33 -5.39 5.76 -17.48
C HIS A 33 -6.34 4.77 -16.79
N LYS A 34 -7.08 3.96 -17.56
CA LYS A 34 -7.99 2.94 -17.01
C LYS A 34 -7.28 1.90 -16.13
N PHE A 35 -6.03 1.55 -16.48
CA PHE A 35 -5.24 0.59 -15.70
C PHE A 35 -4.65 1.25 -14.44
N ILE A 36 -4.18 2.49 -14.59
CA ILE A 36 -3.63 3.28 -13.48
C ILE A 36 -4.71 3.52 -12.42
N VAL A 37 -5.88 4.02 -12.81
CA VAL A 37 -6.99 4.28 -11.88
C VAL A 37 -7.47 3.00 -11.21
N GLY A 38 -7.56 1.88 -11.95
CA GLY A 38 -7.94 0.58 -11.39
C GLY A 38 -6.98 0.09 -10.32
N ALA A 39 -5.67 0.07 -10.61
CA ALA A 39 -4.66 -0.33 -9.65
C ALA A 39 -4.56 0.62 -8.45
N PHE A 40 -4.75 1.92 -8.69
CA PHE A 40 -4.73 2.93 -7.64
C PHE A 40 -5.92 2.81 -6.69
N ALA A 41 -7.11 2.50 -7.21
CA ALA A 41 -8.30 2.24 -6.39
C ALA A 41 -8.10 0.99 -5.51
N ASP A 42 -7.54 -0.10 -6.04
CA ASP A 42 -7.24 -1.31 -5.27
C ASP A 42 -6.25 -1.04 -4.13
N LEU A 43 -5.24 -0.21 -4.39
CA LEU A 43 -4.30 0.29 -3.39
C LEU A 43 -5.01 1.11 -2.31
N LEU A 44 -5.86 2.07 -2.66
CA LEU A 44 -6.61 2.87 -1.70
C LEU A 44 -7.52 2.02 -0.81
N VAL A 45 -8.24 1.06 -1.39
CA VAL A 45 -9.09 0.12 -0.64
C VAL A 45 -8.25 -0.71 0.34
N SER A 46 -7.09 -1.20 -0.10
CA SER A 46 -6.17 -1.99 0.73
C SER A 46 -5.62 -1.16 1.90
N LEU A 47 -5.28 0.11 1.67
CA LEU A 47 -4.80 1.00 2.72
C LEU A 47 -5.91 1.38 3.71
N ILE A 48 -7.12 1.70 3.23
CA ILE A 48 -8.27 2.03 4.09
C ILE A 48 -8.66 0.82 4.94
N ALA A 49 -8.68 -0.38 4.36
CA ALA A 49 -8.98 -1.62 5.07
C ALA A 49 -7.90 -2.01 6.09
N SER A 50 -6.65 -1.57 5.87
CA SER A 50 -5.52 -1.83 6.76
C SER A 50 -5.39 -0.80 7.88
N SER A 51 -6.05 0.35 7.78
CA SER A 51 -6.09 1.36 8.84
C SER A 51 -6.89 0.82 10.02
N PRO A 52 -6.26 0.53 11.17
CA PRO A 52 -6.99 0.03 12.32
C PRO A 52 -7.80 1.18 12.91
N GLU A 53 -9.10 1.20 12.62
CA GLU A 53 -10.05 1.91 13.48
C GLU A 53 -9.74 1.52 14.92
N LYS A 54 -9.52 2.53 15.77
CA LYS A 54 -9.12 2.40 17.17
C LYS A 54 -10.31 1.83 17.96
N GLY A 55 -10.59 0.55 17.77
CA GLY A 55 -11.85 -0.08 18.11
C GLY A 55 -11.77 -1.61 18.12
N ARG A 56 -11.16 -2.13 19.19
CA ARG A 56 -11.44 -3.46 19.79
C ARG A 56 -10.94 -4.72 19.05
N ARG A 57 -9.83 -5.28 19.58
CA ARG A 57 -9.39 -6.70 19.70
C ARG A 57 -10.18 -7.74 18.84
N LYS A 58 -9.55 -8.58 17.99
CA LYS A 58 -8.66 -9.72 18.37
C LYS A 58 -7.73 -10.18 17.21
N THR A 59 -6.54 -10.61 17.62
CA THR A 59 -5.43 -11.39 16.99
C THR A 59 -5.80 -12.58 16.09
N PRO A 60 -4.84 -13.32 15.48
CA PRO A 60 -3.51 -13.00 14.94
C PRO A 60 -3.41 -13.35 13.44
N SER A 61 -2.61 -12.61 12.66
CA SER A 61 -2.28 -13.05 11.29
C SER A 61 -1.35 -14.27 11.34
N SER A 62 -1.79 -15.35 10.69
CA SER A 62 -1.16 -16.66 10.69
C SER A 62 -0.24 -16.83 9.48
N ALA A 63 0.87 -17.53 9.73
CA ALA A 63 1.69 -18.29 8.77
C ALA A 63 2.57 -17.51 7.75
N GLY A 64 3.82 -17.30 8.15
CA GLY A 64 4.96 -17.07 7.26
C GLY A 64 6.26 -17.60 7.88
N LYS A 65 6.26 -18.86 8.35
CA LYS A 65 7.41 -19.47 9.04
C LYS A 65 8.47 -19.91 8.00
N CYS A 66 9.22 -18.96 7.47
CA CYS A 66 10.40 -19.28 6.65
C CYS A 66 11.57 -19.67 7.57
N LYS A 67 11.73 -20.98 7.80
CA LYS A 67 12.91 -21.51 8.49
C LYS A 67 14.10 -21.50 7.51
N ILE A 68 14.90 -20.44 7.53
CA ILE A 68 16.31 -20.55 7.16
C ILE A 68 17.12 -20.36 8.43
N SER A 69 17.67 -21.47 8.93
CA SER A 69 18.78 -21.45 9.90
C SER A 69 19.83 -22.42 9.38
N ARG A 70 20.84 -21.86 8.73
CA ARG A 70 22.11 -22.53 8.40
C ARG A 70 23.17 -22.03 9.38
N GLN A 71 23.65 -22.91 10.26
CA GLN A 71 25.05 -22.97 10.74
C GLN A 71 25.21 -24.24 11.60
N CYS A 72 26.04 -25.19 11.18
CA CYS A 72 27.49 -25.34 11.48
C CYS A 72 27.78 -25.88 12.89
N VAL A 73 27.99 -27.20 12.97
CA VAL A 73 29.21 -27.89 13.44
C VAL A 73 29.13 -29.34 12.95
#